data_AF-A0A7S1VXS1-F1
#
_entry.id   AF-A0A7S1VXS1-F1
#
_cell.length_a   1.000
_cell.length_b   1.000
_cell.length_c   1.000
_cell.angle_alpha   90.00
_cell.angle_beta   90.00
_cell.angle_gamma   90.00
#
_symmetry.space_group_name_H-M   'P 1'
#
loop_
_entity.id
_entity.type
_entity.pdbx_description
1 polymer ?
#
loop_
_entity_poly.entity_id
_entity_poly.type
_entity_poly.pdbx_seq_one_letter_code
_entity_poly.pdbx_strand_id
1 'polypeptide(L)'
;VGGKILTSMDYIREGVVSSEEIQSLWELSEGNAYPLTDQQRQDYLRDGFVVLPNFLTRDESQALDKVVTHNLNEMAFPDLLTKCSRKFHGEYYHSSVTHKFWQQPRISDMLSTLALEGDVPYMVTSEILEMPSGAPCIPQWHWDFLTFPQNFNASFTTGTQIWWSSEEVDSNVGGGLAFLPGSHKWANSVDEGAALHHCFAMNLFEKMSTECTQLLDRE
;
A
#
# COMPACT_ATOMS: atom_id res chain seq x y z
N VAL A 1 -8.49 -3.92 19.44
CA VAL A 1 -9.25 -5.10 19.00
C VAL A 1 -8.32 -6.30 19.12
N GLY A 2 -8.64 -7.28 19.96
CA GLY A 2 -7.83 -8.49 20.13
C GLY A 2 -8.23 -9.55 19.11
N GLY A 3 -7.72 -9.45 17.89
CA GLY A 3 -7.91 -10.46 16.85
C GLY A 3 -7.06 -11.71 17.09
N LYS A 4 -7.52 -12.87 16.61
CA LYS A 4 -6.73 -14.10 16.53
C LYS A 4 -5.47 -13.81 15.70
N ILE A 5 -4.31 -14.31 16.15
CA ILE A 5 -3.09 -14.31 15.34
C ILE A 5 -3.06 -15.63 14.57
N LEU A 6 -3.09 -15.56 13.24
CA LEU A 6 -3.03 -16.71 12.34
C LEU A 6 -1.58 -17.09 12.06
N THR A 7 -1.22 -18.33 12.37
CA THR A 7 0.11 -18.89 12.10
C THR A 7 0.15 -19.59 10.74
N SER A 8 1.34 -19.79 10.16
CA SER A 8 1.53 -20.65 8.97
C SER A 8 0.83 -22.01 9.11
N MET A 9 0.85 -22.61 10.31
CA MET A 9 0.19 -23.90 10.58
C MET A 9 -1.33 -23.82 10.56
N ASP A 10 -1.91 -22.68 10.95
CA ASP A 10 -3.37 -22.49 10.89
C ASP A 10 -3.84 -22.49 9.44
N TYR A 11 -3.15 -21.76 8.56
CA TYR A 11 -3.46 -21.74 7.12
C TYR A 11 -3.35 -23.12 6.46
N ILE A 12 -2.31 -23.89 6.80
CA ILE A 12 -2.12 -25.26 6.28
C ILE A 12 -3.23 -26.18 6.78
N ARG A 13 -3.54 -26.13 8.08
CA ARG A 13 -4.56 -26.99 8.70
C ARG A 13 -5.95 -26.71 8.11
N GLU A 14 -6.23 -25.46 7.78
CA GLU A 14 -7.51 -25.03 7.21
C GLU A 14 -7.57 -25.20 5.69
N GLY A 15 -6.47 -25.68 5.07
CA GLY A 15 -6.41 -25.95 3.63
C GLY A 15 -6.38 -24.69 2.76
N VAL A 16 -6.02 -23.54 3.33
CA VAL A 16 -5.92 -22.26 2.63
C VAL A 16 -4.72 -22.26 1.68
N VAL A 17 -3.59 -22.76 2.14
CA VAL A 17 -2.34 -22.93 1.39
C VAL A 17 -1.66 -24.23 1.80
N SER A 18 -0.90 -24.81 0.88
CA SER A 18 -0.02 -25.96 1.13
C SER A 18 1.29 -25.54 1.81
N SER A 19 2.07 -26.53 2.25
CA SER A 19 3.40 -26.27 2.82
C SER A 19 4.34 -25.74 1.74
N GLU A 20 4.22 -26.26 0.52
CA GLU A 20 4.98 -25.84 -0.65
C GLU A 20 4.67 -24.39 -1.05
N GLU A 21 3.40 -23.98 -1.01
CA GLU A 21 3.00 -22.59 -1.29
C GLU A 21 3.46 -21.60 -0.22
N ILE A 22 3.47 -21.99 1.06
CA ILE A 22 4.08 -21.16 2.10
C ILE A 22 5.59 -21.06 1.89
N GLN A 23 6.22 -22.16 1.50
CA GLN A 23 7.65 -22.19 1.26
C GLN A 23 8.04 -21.33 0.04
N SER A 24 7.23 -21.32 -1.03
CA SER A 24 7.48 -20.46 -2.19
C SER A 24 7.44 -18.97 -1.86
N LEU A 25 6.68 -18.55 -0.85
CA LEU A 25 6.74 -17.18 -0.34
C LEU A 25 8.09 -16.83 0.30
N TRP A 26 8.86 -17.83 0.78
CA TRP A 26 10.17 -17.63 1.40
C TRP A 26 11.33 -17.88 0.45
N GLU A 27 11.12 -18.73 -0.54
CA GLU A 27 12.10 -19.04 -1.57
C GLU A 27 12.13 -17.91 -2.58
N LEU A 28 12.99 -16.92 -2.27
CA LEU A 28 13.32 -15.81 -3.15
C LEU A 28 13.96 -16.36 -4.43
N SER A 29 13.12 -16.75 -5.38
CA SER A 29 13.49 -17.44 -6.61
C SER A 29 14.47 -16.64 -7.49
N GLU A 30 14.64 -15.33 -7.24
CA GLU A 30 15.64 -14.47 -7.90
C GLU A 30 16.45 -13.59 -6.92
N GLY A 31 16.84 -14.14 -5.77
CA GLY A 31 17.83 -13.52 -4.88
C GLY A 31 17.27 -12.55 -3.84
N ASN A 32 18.14 -12.13 -2.93
CA ASN A 32 17.76 -11.35 -1.74
C ASN A 32 17.27 -9.92 -2.04
N ALA A 33 17.35 -9.44 -3.27
CA ALA A 33 17.08 -8.05 -3.63
C ALA A 33 16.35 -7.94 -4.97
N TYR A 34 15.37 -7.02 -5.05
CA TYR A 34 14.75 -6.64 -6.32
C TYR A 34 15.69 -5.69 -7.09
N PRO A 35 15.98 -5.93 -8.38
CA PRO A 35 16.96 -5.16 -9.15
C PRO A 35 16.38 -3.81 -9.60
N LEU A 36 16.38 -2.82 -8.71
CA LEU A 36 15.94 -1.46 -9.01
C LEU A 36 16.85 -0.79 -10.05
N THR A 37 16.26 -0.36 -11.15
CA THR A 37 16.95 0.43 -12.18
C THR A 37 17.12 1.89 -11.73
N ASP A 38 18.13 2.58 -12.28
CA ASP A 38 18.31 4.02 -12.05
C ASP A 38 17.09 4.83 -12.52
N GLN A 39 16.44 4.38 -13.59
CA GLN A 39 15.22 5.02 -14.10
C GLN A 39 14.07 4.94 -13.08
N GLN A 40 13.83 3.77 -12.47
CA GLN A 40 12.81 3.62 -11.44
C GLN A 40 13.05 4.52 -10.22
N ARG A 41 14.32 4.70 -9.83
CA ARG A 41 14.69 5.64 -8.76
C ARG A 41 14.40 7.08 -9.16
N GLN A 42 14.76 7.47 -10.38
CA GLN A 42 14.50 8.81 -10.88
C GLN A 42 13.00 9.10 -11.00
N ASP A 43 12.21 8.14 -11.48
CA ASP A 43 10.76 8.26 -11.57
C ASP A 43 10.15 8.40 -10.17
N TYR A 44 10.58 7.60 -9.19
CA TYR A 44 10.13 7.74 -7.81
C TYR A 44 10.43 9.14 -7.22
N LEU A 45 11.66 9.64 -7.40
CA LEU A 45 12.04 10.96 -6.90
C LEU A 45 11.28 12.10 -7.60
N ARG A 46 11.05 11.96 -8.92
CA ARG A 46 10.33 12.95 -9.73
C ARG A 46 8.85 13.00 -9.38
N ASP A 47 8.20 11.83 -9.39
CA ASP A 47 6.75 11.70 -9.41
C ASP A 47 6.14 11.36 -8.05
N GLY A 48 6.95 10.88 -7.09
CA GLY A 48 6.50 10.47 -5.76
C GLY A 48 5.91 9.06 -5.70
N PHE A 49 5.90 8.34 -6.82
CA PHE A 49 5.50 6.93 -6.91
C PHE A 49 6.30 6.24 -8.03
N VAL A 50 6.37 4.91 -7.96
CA VAL A 50 6.94 4.07 -9.03
C VAL A 50 6.21 2.73 -9.05
N VAL A 51 6.00 2.20 -10.26
CA VAL A 51 5.45 0.85 -10.43
C VAL A 51 6.61 -0.14 -10.58
N LEU A 52 6.58 -1.21 -9.77
CA LEU A 52 7.60 -2.26 -9.78
C LEU A 52 7.03 -3.52 -10.44
N PRO A 53 7.17 -3.67 -11.78
CA PRO A 53 6.65 -4.85 -12.47
C PRO A 53 7.41 -6.11 -12.05
N ASN A 54 6.71 -7.24 -12.08
CA ASN A 54 7.28 -8.57 -11.77
C ASN A 54 8.01 -8.61 -10.41
N PHE A 55 7.55 -7.84 -9.43
CA PHE A 55 8.12 -7.85 -8.07
C PHE A 55 7.93 -9.20 -7.38
N LEU A 56 6.80 -9.85 -7.66
CA LEU A 56 6.48 -11.21 -7.23
C LEU A 56 6.45 -12.13 -8.43
N THR A 57 6.91 -13.35 -8.23
CA THR A 57 6.60 -14.44 -9.16
C THR A 57 5.11 -14.76 -9.12
N ARG A 58 4.64 -15.47 -10.14
CA ARG A 58 3.24 -15.92 -10.21
C ARG A 58 2.85 -16.76 -8.99
N ASP A 59 3.72 -17.68 -8.58
CA ASP A 59 3.44 -18.60 -7.49
C ASP A 59 3.39 -17.86 -6.14
N GLU A 60 4.30 -16.90 -5.92
CA GLU A 60 4.26 -16.03 -4.75
C GLU A 60 2.98 -15.18 -4.72
N SER A 61 2.61 -14.59 -5.85
CA SER A 61 1.39 -13.78 -5.95
C SER A 61 0.14 -14.60 -5.64
N GLN A 62 0.07 -15.85 -6.12
CA GLN A 62 -1.06 -16.74 -5.87
C GLN A 62 -1.13 -17.22 -4.41
N ALA A 63 0.02 -17.57 -3.82
CA ALA A 63 0.07 -17.97 -2.42
C ALA A 63 -0.29 -16.80 -1.48
N LEU A 64 0.20 -15.59 -1.77
CA LEU A 64 -0.12 -14.39 -1.00
C LEU A 64 -1.60 -14.02 -1.13
N ASP A 65 -2.17 -14.08 -2.33
CA ASP A 65 -3.60 -13.83 -2.56
C ASP A 65 -4.50 -14.75 -1.73
N LYS A 66 -4.21 -16.04 -1.66
CA LYS A 66 -4.97 -16.98 -0.82
C LYS A 66 -4.96 -16.58 0.66
N VAL A 67 -3.80 -16.16 1.17
CA VAL A 67 -3.62 -15.72 2.56
C VAL A 67 -4.37 -14.41 2.82
N VAL A 68 -4.20 -13.41 1.95
CA VAL A 68 -4.85 -12.10 2.04
C VAL A 68 -6.37 -12.24 1.94
N THR A 69 -6.87 -13.01 0.97
CA THR A 69 -8.29 -13.29 0.80
C THR A 69 -8.88 -14.00 2.01
N HIS A 70 -8.18 -14.97 2.60
CA HIS A 70 -8.62 -15.62 3.83
C HIS A 70 -8.67 -14.62 5.00
N ASN A 71 -7.62 -13.81 5.20
CA ASN A 71 -7.57 -12.80 6.26
C ASN A 71 -8.71 -11.78 6.14
N LEU A 72 -9.00 -11.34 4.92
CA LEU A 72 -10.11 -10.45 4.61
C LEU A 72 -11.45 -11.09 5.00
N ASN A 73 -11.67 -12.36 4.66
CA ASN A 73 -12.92 -13.06 4.97
C ASN A 73 -13.13 -13.29 6.47
N GLU A 74 -12.06 -13.55 7.22
CA GLU A 74 -12.13 -13.81 8.66
C GLU A 74 -12.17 -12.54 9.51
N MET A 75 -11.51 -11.46 9.07
CA MET A 75 -11.19 -10.32 9.94
C MET A 75 -11.57 -8.95 9.38
N ALA A 76 -11.98 -8.84 8.10
CA ALA A 76 -12.41 -7.56 7.58
C ALA A 76 -13.80 -7.18 8.08
N PHE A 77 -13.96 -5.91 8.40
CA PHE A 77 -15.23 -5.32 8.76
C PHE A 77 -15.65 -4.32 7.69
N PRO A 78 -16.96 -4.04 7.53
CA PRO A 78 -17.40 -2.93 6.69
C PRO A 78 -16.71 -1.62 7.10
N ASP A 79 -16.15 -0.91 6.12
CA ASP A 79 -15.57 0.41 6.35
C ASP A 79 -16.67 1.36 6.81
N LEU A 80 -16.56 1.85 8.04
CA LEU A 80 -17.57 2.71 8.64
C LEU A 80 -17.66 4.08 7.95
N LEU A 81 -16.58 4.53 7.28
CA LEU A 81 -16.51 5.83 6.62
C LEU A 81 -17.12 5.78 5.22
N THR A 82 -16.69 4.82 4.40
CA THR A 82 -17.16 4.71 3.02
C THR A 82 -18.45 3.88 2.90
N LYS A 83 -18.70 2.97 3.86
CA LYS A 83 -19.83 2.01 3.91
C LYS A 83 -19.97 1.11 2.69
N CYS A 84 -19.04 1.19 1.76
CA CYS A 84 -19.09 0.50 0.49
C CYS A 84 -17.85 -0.38 0.30
N SER A 85 -16.81 -0.26 1.14
CA SER A 85 -15.65 -1.16 1.15
C SER A 85 -15.60 -2.00 2.43
N ARG A 86 -14.75 -3.03 2.43
CA ARG A 86 -14.36 -3.78 3.62
C ARG A 86 -12.89 -3.56 3.88
N LYS A 87 -12.53 -3.43 5.15
CA LYS A 87 -11.16 -3.15 5.58
C LYS A 87 -10.74 -4.06 6.70
N PHE A 88 -9.48 -4.49 6.64
CA PHE A 88 -8.80 -5.12 7.77
C PHE A 88 -7.50 -4.37 8.09
N HIS A 89 -7.55 -3.55 9.15
CA HIS A 89 -6.39 -2.81 9.65
C HIS A 89 -5.51 -3.67 10.56
N GLY A 90 -4.19 -3.48 10.43
CA GLY A 90 -3.19 -4.13 11.27
C GLY A 90 -2.97 -5.60 10.91
N GLU A 91 -3.26 -5.97 9.67
CA GLU A 91 -3.16 -7.34 9.19
C GLU A 91 -1.78 -7.99 9.42
N TYR A 92 -0.72 -7.20 9.27
CA TYR A 92 0.67 -7.55 9.52
C TYR A 92 0.91 -8.02 10.98
N TYR A 93 0.09 -7.58 11.93
CA TYR A 93 0.18 -7.99 13.34
C TYR A 93 -0.65 -9.26 13.64
N HIS A 94 -1.53 -9.65 12.72
CA HIS A 94 -2.49 -10.74 12.90
C HIS A 94 -2.23 -11.94 11.99
N SER A 95 -1.27 -11.89 11.08
CA SER A 95 -0.84 -13.02 10.28
C SER A 95 0.68 -13.17 10.31
N SER A 96 1.17 -14.31 10.80
CA SER A 96 2.61 -14.62 10.76
C SER A 96 3.17 -14.72 9.34
N VAL A 97 2.31 -15.04 8.36
CA VAL A 97 2.73 -15.19 6.96
C VAL A 97 2.97 -13.81 6.37
N THR A 98 2.01 -12.89 6.43
CA THR A 98 2.23 -11.55 5.89
C THR A 98 3.21 -10.74 6.73
N HIS A 99 3.26 -10.96 8.05
CA HIS A 99 4.32 -10.42 8.91
C HIS A 99 5.71 -10.73 8.37
N LYS A 100 5.98 -12.02 8.14
CA LYS A 100 7.28 -12.48 7.64
C LYS A 100 7.49 -12.05 6.19
N PHE A 101 6.44 -12.03 5.37
CA PHE A 101 6.51 -11.62 3.97
C PHE A 101 6.96 -10.17 3.83
N TRP A 102 6.32 -9.24 4.53
CA TRP A 102 6.66 -7.81 4.44
C TRP A 102 8.01 -7.44 5.06
N GLN A 103 8.62 -8.35 5.82
CA GLN A 103 9.97 -8.21 6.38
C GLN A 103 11.09 -8.81 5.52
N GLN A 104 10.76 -9.34 4.33
CA GLN A 104 11.77 -9.96 3.49
C GLN A 104 12.85 -8.96 3.05
N PRO A 105 14.13 -9.39 2.95
CA PRO A 105 15.23 -8.53 2.50
C PRO A 105 14.93 -7.78 1.21
N ARG A 106 14.28 -8.44 0.22
CA ARG A 106 13.93 -7.79 -1.05
C ARG A 106 13.05 -6.56 -0.90
N ILE A 107 12.17 -6.54 0.12
CA ILE A 107 11.27 -5.42 0.41
C ILE A 107 12.02 -4.37 1.22
N SER A 108 12.73 -4.77 2.28
CA SER A 108 13.46 -3.82 3.12
C SER A 108 14.55 -3.10 2.34
N ASP A 109 15.30 -3.81 1.51
CA ASP A 109 16.39 -3.26 0.71
C ASP A 109 15.84 -2.32 -0.36
N MET A 110 14.75 -2.71 -1.03
CA MET A 110 14.05 -1.86 -2.01
C MET A 110 13.56 -0.55 -1.38
N LEU A 111 12.92 -0.62 -0.21
CA LEU A 111 12.41 0.55 0.50
C LEU A 111 13.52 1.46 1.01
N SER A 112 14.55 0.88 1.64
CA SER A 112 15.74 1.58 2.11
C SER A 112 16.39 2.38 0.98
N THR A 113 16.45 1.74 -0.18
CA THR A 113 17.08 2.25 -1.40
C THR A 113 16.26 3.32 -2.12
N LEU A 114 14.93 3.19 -2.19
CA LEU A 114 14.06 4.11 -2.91
C LEU A 114 13.64 5.32 -2.08
N ALA A 115 13.31 5.11 -0.81
CA ALA A 115 12.47 6.04 -0.07
C ALA A 115 13.03 6.46 1.29
N LEU A 116 13.97 5.70 1.85
CA LEU A 116 14.43 5.90 3.24
C LEU A 116 15.91 6.26 3.33
N GLU A 117 16.55 6.66 2.23
CA GLU A 117 17.92 7.19 2.23
C GLU A 117 18.97 6.25 2.89
N GLY A 118 18.75 4.94 2.84
CA GLY A 118 19.61 3.94 3.47
C GLY A 118 19.21 3.53 4.90
N ASP A 119 18.14 4.11 5.45
CA ASP A 119 17.59 3.71 6.75
C ASP A 119 16.86 2.36 6.67
N VAL A 120 16.72 1.72 7.83
CA VAL A 120 16.03 0.43 7.98
C VAL A 120 14.53 0.67 8.13
N PRO A 121 13.69 0.18 7.20
CA PRO A 121 12.24 0.32 7.30
C PRO A 121 11.68 -0.46 8.51
N TYR A 122 10.63 0.08 9.10
CA TYR A 122 9.74 -0.67 9.99
C TYR A 122 8.28 -0.43 9.59
N MET A 123 7.44 -1.45 9.76
CA MET A 123 6.02 -1.36 9.43
C MET A 123 5.28 -0.56 10.50
N VAL A 124 4.71 0.59 10.13
CA VAL A 124 3.86 1.39 11.04
C VAL A 124 2.46 0.77 11.10
N THR A 125 1.86 0.50 9.94
CA THR A 125 0.54 -0.11 9.81
C THR A 125 0.47 -0.93 8.53
N SER A 126 -0.54 -1.78 8.43
CA SER A 126 -0.93 -2.42 7.18
C SER A 126 -2.44 -2.47 7.07
N GLU A 127 -2.95 -2.60 5.85
CA GLU A 127 -4.37 -2.69 5.58
C GLU A 127 -4.63 -3.62 4.40
N ILE A 128 -5.65 -4.48 4.52
CA ILE A 128 -6.29 -5.09 3.36
C ILE A 128 -7.57 -4.29 3.07
N LEU A 129 -7.71 -3.84 1.83
CA LEU A 129 -8.88 -3.13 1.33
C LEU A 129 -9.57 -3.95 0.24
N GLU A 130 -10.86 -4.21 0.39
CA GLU A 130 -11.72 -4.78 -0.65
C GLU A 130 -12.71 -3.73 -1.13
N MET A 131 -12.72 -3.49 -2.44
CA MET A 131 -13.59 -2.55 -3.14
C MET A 131 -14.58 -3.35 -4.01
N PRO A 132 -15.82 -3.59 -3.56
CA PRO A 132 -16.76 -4.41 -4.31
C PRO A 132 -17.22 -3.73 -5.59
N SER A 133 -17.23 -4.48 -6.70
CA SER A 133 -17.59 -4.03 -8.05
C SER A 133 -18.99 -3.43 -8.19
N GLY A 134 -19.91 -3.72 -7.26
CA GLY A 134 -21.28 -3.24 -7.27
C GLY A 134 -21.50 -1.84 -6.67
N ALA A 135 -20.49 -1.24 -6.03
CA ALA A 135 -20.60 0.08 -5.42
C ALA A 135 -19.34 0.89 -5.73
N PRO A 136 -19.44 2.04 -6.45
CA PRO A 136 -18.29 2.91 -6.65
C PRO A 136 -17.89 3.54 -5.32
N CYS A 137 -16.99 2.88 -4.61
CA CYS A 137 -16.22 3.50 -3.55
C CYS A 137 -15.11 4.27 -4.21
N ILE A 138 -15.17 5.58 -4.11
CA ILE A 138 -14.08 6.40 -4.60
C ILE A 138 -13.44 7.04 -3.40
N PRO A 139 -12.24 6.59 -3.00
CA PRO A 139 -11.50 7.30 -1.98
C PRO A 139 -11.29 8.74 -2.46
N GLN A 140 -11.50 9.69 -1.56
CA GLN A 140 -11.21 11.10 -1.84
C GLN A 140 -9.70 11.28 -2.06
N TRP A 141 -9.30 12.33 -2.79
CA TRP A 141 -7.90 12.69 -2.83
C TRP A 141 -7.40 13.00 -1.41
N HIS A 142 -6.25 12.45 -1.04
CA HIS A 142 -5.63 12.69 0.27
C HIS A 142 -4.12 12.42 0.19
N TRP A 143 -3.39 12.91 1.18
CA TRP A 143 -2.07 12.40 1.52
C TRP A 143 -2.18 11.61 2.81
N ASP A 144 -1.74 10.36 2.78
CA ASP A 144 -1.79 9.50 3.97
C ASP A 144 -1.00 10.08 5.15
N PHE A 145 0.11 10.75 4.86
CA PHE A 145 0.91 11.44 5.88
C PHE A 145 0.08 12.37 6.78
N LEU A 146 -0.96 13.01 6.24
CA LEU A 146 -1.83 13.93 6.98
C LEU A 146 -2.94 13.23 7.75
N THR A 147 -3.29 12.00 7.37
CA THR A 147 -4.37 11.23 7.99
C THR A 147 -3.84 10.28 9.08
N PHE A 148 -2.53 10.02 9.10
CA PHE A 148 -1.89 9.28 10.19
C PHE A 148 -1.95 10.08 11.50
N PRO A 149 -2.29 9.43 12.63
CA PRO A 149 -2.32 10.12 13.92
C PRO A 149 -0.93 10.68 14.23
N GLN A 150 -0.80 12.00 14.29
CA GLN A 150 0.40 12.71 14.77
C GLN A 150 0.75 12.38 16.24
N ASN A 151 -0.03 11.51 16.88
CA ASN A 151 0.19 11.01 18.24
C ASN A 151 1.44 10.14 18.34
N PHE A 152 1.96 9.60 17.23
CA PHE A 152 3.31 9.10 17.22
C PHE A 152 4.22 10.32 17.07
N ASN A 153 4.96 10.64 18.14
CA ASN A 153 6.05 11.62 18.18
C ASN A 153 7.24 11.23 17.26
N ALA A 154 6.95 10.50 16.20
CA ALA A 154 7.84 10.22 15.12
C ALA A 154 7.77 11.45 14.22
N SER A 155 8.85 12.23 14.27
CA SER A 155 9.26 13.07 13.17
C SER A 155 9.45 12.17 11.94
N PHE A 156 8.36 11.77 11.28
CA PHE A 156 8.43 11.02 10.04
C PHE A 156 8.88 11.99 8.95
N THR A 157 10.18 12.31 8.90
CA THR A 157 10.79 13.04 7.80
C THR A 157 10.74 12.22 6.51
N THR A 158 10.57 10.90 6.64
CA THR A 158 10.52 9.94 5.54
C THR A 158 9.54 8.80 5.86
N GLY A 159 8.61 8.54 4.95
CA GLY A 159 7.65 7.43 5.03
C GLY A 159 7.16 7.08 3.63
N THR A 160 6.82 5.82 3.40
CA THR A 160 6.34 5.35 2.10
C THR A 160 5.35 4.22 2.27
N GLN A 161 4.62 3.90 1.19
CA GLN A 161 3.65 2.83 1.15
C GLN A 161 3.94 1.89 -0.02
N ILE A 162 3.62 0.62 0.20
CA ILE A 162 3.56 -0.38 -0.86
C ILE A 162 2.09 -0.70 -1.09
N TRP A 163 1.65 -0.52 -2.32
CA TRP A 163 0.36 -1.00 -2.78
C TRP A 163 0.56 -2.22 -3.66
N TRP A 164 -0.06 -3.33 -3.25
CA TRP A 164 -0.13 -4.56 -4.02
C TRP A 164 -1.59 -4.93 -4.21
N SER A 165 -1.94 -5.38 -5.41
CA SER A 165 -3.28 -5.84 -5.75
C SER A 165 -3.24 -7.34 -6.03
N SER A 166 -4.20 -8.08 -5.46
CA SER A 166 -4.45 -9.48 -5.82
C SER A 166 -5.14 -9.62 -7.18
N GLU A 167 -5.87 -8.58 -7.60
CA GLU A 167 -6.59 -8.54 -8.87
C GLU A 167 -5.80 -7.80 -9.94
N GLU A 168 -6.00 -8.18 -11.19
CA GLU A 168 -5.50 -7.42 -12.33
C GLU A 168 -6.18 -6.05 -12.35
N VAL A 169 -5.38 -5.01 -12.15
CA VAL A 169 -5.85 -3.62 -12.22
C VAL A 169 -5.82 -3.19 -13.69
N ASP A 170 -6.91 -3.41 -14.41
CA ASP A 170 -7.11 -2.85 -15.75
C ASP A 170 -7.69 -1.43 -15.65
N SER A 171 -7.03 -0.50 -16.35
CA SER A 171 -7.50 0.86 -16.65
C SER A 171 -8.99 0.97 -17.06
N ASN A 172 -9.58 -0.07 -17.64
CA ASN A 172 -10.96 -0.06 -18.13
C ASN A 172 -12.01 -0.61 -17.15
N VAL A 173 -11.60 -1.31 -16.08
CA VAL A 173 -12.52 -2.04 -15.19
C VAL A 173 -12.77 -1.30 -13.86
N GLY A 174 -11.99 -0.24 -13.59
CA GLY A 174 -12.07 0.54 -12.35
C GLY A 174 -11.32 -0.14 -11.20
N GLY A 175 -10.99 0.62 -10.15
CA GLY A 175 -10.34 0.10 -8.93
C GLY A 175 -8.82 0.33 -8.85
N GLY A 176 -8.19 0.87 -9.89
CA GLY A 176 -6.79 1.30 -9.81
C GLY A 176 -6.59 2.56 -8.98
N LEU A 177 -5.41 2.69 -8.38
CA LEU A 177 -5.01 3.91 -7.70
C LEU A 177 -4.67 4.99 -8.72
N ALA A 178 -5.10 6.21 -8.42
CA ALA A 178 -4.70 7.40 -9.14
C ALA A 178 -3.75 8.21 -8.26
N PHE A 179 -2.64 8.66 -8.85
CA PHE A 179 -1.66 9.51 -8.19
C PHE A 179 -1.52 10.82 -8.96
N LEU A 180 -1.19 11.89 -8.24
CA LEU A 180 -0.81 13.17 -8.83
C LEU A 180 0.71 13.29 -8.81
N PRO A 181 1.40 13.15 -9.97
CA PRO A 181 2.86 13.18 -10.02
C PRO A 181 3.43 14.45 -9.40
N GLY A 182 4.44 14.29 -8.54
CA GLY A 182 5.16 15.39 -7.90
C GLY A 182 4.48 16.00 -6.66
N SER A 183 3.25 15.59 -6.35
CA SER A 183 2.48 16.16 -5.22
C SER A 183 3.13 15.96 -3.85
N HIS A 184 4.01 14.96 -3.68
CA HIS A 184 4.77 14.72 -2.45
C HIS A 184 5.72 15.85 -2.09
N LYS A 185 6.23 16.61 -3.07
CA LYS A 185 7.12 17.76 -2.84
C LYS A 185 6.41 18.88 -2.09
N TRP A 186 5.10 18.98 -2.25
CA TRP A 186 4.30 20.01 -1.60
C TRP A 186 3.88 19.64 -0.20
N ALA A 187 3.64 18.36 0.09
CA ALA A 187 3.24 17.90 1.42
C ALA A 187 4.17 18.43 2.53
N ASN A 188 5.47 18.53 2.25
CA ASN A 188 6.47 19.07 3.17
C ASN A 188 6.51 20.61 3.25
N SER A 189 5.94 21.31 2.27
CA SER A 189 5.88 22.77 2.20
C SER A 189 4.60 23.36 2.80
N VAL A 190 3.56 22.53 2.99
CA VAL A 190 2.27 22.99 3.51
C VAL A 190 2.25 22.88 5.04
N ASP A 191 2.70 23.95 5.69
CA ASP A 191 2.62 24.21 7.12
C ASP A 191 1.16 24.09 7.61
N GLU A 192 0.87 23.14 8.52
CA GLU A 192 -0.37 22.86 9.30
C GLU A 192 -1.78 22.97 8.62
N GLY A 193 -1.91 23.38 7.37
CA GLY A 193 -3.17 23.80 6.74
C GLY A 193 -3.68 22.92 5.60
N ALA A 194 -2.97 21.86 5.22
CA ALA A 194 -3.34 21.01 4.09
C ALA A 194 -4.65 20.23 4.30
N ALA A 195 -5.01 19.91 5.55
CA ALA A 195 -6.30 19.30 5.88
C ALA A 195 -7.52 20.18 5.52
N LEU A 196 -7.29 21.46 5.19
CA LEU A 196 -8.34 22.45 4.88
C LEU A 196 -8.19 23.10 3.50
N HIS A 197 -7.18 22.74 2.71
CA HIS A 197 -6.99 23.37 1.40
C HIS A 197 -8.00 22.81 0.40
N HIS A 198 -8.89 23.68 -0.10
CA HIS A 198 -10.05 23.32 -0.92
C HIS A 198 -9.73 22.48 -2.17
N CYS A 199 -8.50 22.55 -2.68
CA CYS A 199 -8.01 21.67 -3.75
C CYS A 199 -7.96 20.18 -3.41
N PHE A 200 -7.92 19.81 -2.12
CA PHE A 200 -7.62 18.44 -1.67
C PHE A 200 -8.77 17.78 -0.90
N ALA A 201 -9.88 18.49 -0.67
CA ALA A 201 -11.12 17.93 -0.16
C ALA A 201 -12.09 17.50 -1.29
N MET A 202 -11.58 17.30 -2.52
CA MET A 202 -12.44 17.09 -3.68
C MET A 202 -12.69 15.62 -3.97
N ASN A 203 -13.94 15.28 -4.23
CA ASN A 203 -14.32 13.99 -4.80
C ASN A 203 -13.74 13.88 -6.22
N LEU A 204 -13.32 12.68 -6.61
CA LEU A 204 -12.70 12.34 -7.91
C LEU A 204 -13.55 12.71 -9.15
N PHE A 205 -14.81 13.11 -8.96
CA PHE A 205 -15.74 13.59 -9.99
C PHE A 205 -15.80 15.12 -10.15
N GLU A 206 -15.30 15.88 -9.17
CA GLU A 206 -15.14 17.32 -9.32
C GLU A 206 -13.81 17.56 -10.02
N LYS A 207 -13.87 18.11 -11.23
CA LYS A 207 -12.66 18.49 -11.97
C LYS A 207 -11.75 19.31 -11.05
N MET A 208 -10.46 18.93 -10.96
CA MET A 208 -9.42 19.76 -10.34
C MET A 208 -9.63 21.22 -10.73
N SER A 209 -9.73 22.10 -9.74
CA SER A 209 -9.90 23.52 -10.02
C SER A 209 -8.72 24.01 -10.87
N THR A 210 -8.97 24.98 -11.74
CA THR A 210 -7.92 25.58 -12.58
C THR A 210 -6.79 26.17 -11.73
N GLU A 211 -7.10 26.64 -10.52
CA GLU A 211 -6.10 27.15 -9.55
C GLU A 211 -5.22 26.02 -9.00
N CYS A 212 -5.79 24.83 -8.74
CA CYS A 212 -5.04 23.65 -8.32
C CYS A 212 -4.15 23.09 -9.44
N THR A 213 -4.60 23.20 -10.69
CA THR A 213 -3.85 22.75 -11.87
C THR A 213 -2.66 23.67 -12.17
N GLN A 214 -2.84 24.99 -11.97
CA GLN A 214 -1.76 25.97 -12.14
C GLN A 214 -0.62 25.85 -11.13
N LEU A 215 -0.83 25.19 -9.99
CA LEU A 215 0.24 24.84 -9.07
C LEU A 215 1.13 23.72 -9.62
N LEU A 216 0.56 22.78 -10.39
CA LEU A 216 1.30 21.66 -11.00
C LEU A 216 2.16 22.12 -12.18
N ASP A 217 1.68 23.10 -12.95
CA ASP A 217 2.35 23.58 -14.16
C ASP A 217 3.46 24.63 -13.90
N ARG A 218 3.75 24.95 -12.63
CA ARG A 218 4.66 26.05 -12.26
C ARG A 218 6.13 25.69 -12.04
N GLU A 219 6.53 24.42 -12.21
CA GLU A 219 7.95 24.00 -12.14
C GLU A 219 8.37 23.05 -13.27
#